data_AF-A0A078KX70-F1
#
_entry.id   AF-A0A078KX70-F1
#
_cell.length_a   1.000
_cell.length_b   1.000
_cell.length_c   1.000
_cell.angle_alpha   90.00
_cell.angle_beta   90.00
_cell.angle_gamma   90.00
#
_symmetry.space_group_name_H-M   'P 1'
#
loop_
_entity.id
_entity.type
_entity.pdbx_description
1 polymer ?
#
loop_
_entity_poly.entity_id
_entity_poly.type
_entity_poly.pdbx_seq_one_letter_code
_entity_poly.pdbx_strand_id
1 'polypeptide(L)'
;MKSRNTYGVPRIQLVLRKAGNFHGKARISRIMKQEGLKPKAARHFKVTTNSHHNKPIAENILGRQFRPHCLNKAWASDITYSAPSL
;
A
#
# COMPACT_ATOMS: atom_id res chain seq x y z
N MET A 1 -15.79 -10.07 12.35
CA MET A 1 -14.66 -9.18 11.99
C MET A 1 -13.87 -9.84 10.86
N LYS A 2 -13.90 -9.30 9.63
CA LYS A 2 -13.33 -9.96 8.44
C LYS A 2 -11.96 -9.35 8.14
N SER A 3 -10.87 -10.08 8.41
CA SER A 3 -9.54 -9.62 8.01
C SER A 3 -9.39 -9.76 6.49
N ARG A 4 -8.73 -8.81 5.81
CA ARG A 4 -8.45 -8.88 4.35
C ARG A 4 -7.32 -9.88 4.04
N ASN A 5 -7.38 -11.04 4.69
CA ASN A 5 -6.33 -12.06 4.75
C ASN A 5 -4.99 -11.54 5.28
N THR A 6 -4.93 -10.46 6.04
CA THR A 6 -3.68 -9.86 6.52
C THR A 6 -3.15 -10.46 7.83
N TYR A 7 -3.93 -11.33 8.47
CA TYR A 7 -3.62 -11.81 9.81
C TYR A 7 -2.69 -13.02 9.76
N GLY A 8 -1.49 -12.85 10.30
CA GLY A 8 -0.55 -13.95 10.57
C GLY A 8 -0.72 -14.51 11.99
N VAL A 9 0.14 -15.48 12.33
CA VAL A 9 0.19 -16.17 13.62
C VAL A 9 0.06 -15.21 14.83
N PRO A 10 0.76 -14.06 14.91
CA PRO A 10 0.66 -13.18 16.08
C PRO A 10 -0.73 -12.57 16.28
N ARG A 11 -1.37 -12.13 15.18
CA ARG A 11 -2.71 -11.50 15.23
C ARG A 11 -3.80 -12.55 15.49
N ILE A 12 -3.67 -13.72 14.90
CA ILE A 12 -4.59 -14.85 15.15
C ILE A 12 -4.48 -15.28 16.62
N GLN A 13 -3.26 -15.38 17.18
CA GLN A 13 -3.07 -15.72 18.58
C GLN A 13 -3.73 -14.70 19.53
N LEU A 14 -3.63 -13.40 19.23
CA LEU A 14 -4.26 -12.36 20.03
C LEU A 14 -5.80 -12.48 20.00
N VAL A 15 -6.39 -12.70 18.82
CA VAL A 15 -7.84 -12.87 18.68
C VAL A 15 -8.33 -14.12 19.41
N LEU A 16 -7.62 -15.25 19.29
CA LEU A 16 -7.96 -16.48 20.00
C LEU A 16 -7.90 -16.28 21.52
N ARG A 17 -6.86 -15.61 22.04
CA ARG A 17 -6.75 -15.28 23.47
C ARG A 17 -7.91 -14.40 23.95
N LYS A 18 -8.31 -13.39 23.18
CA LYS A 18 -9.48 -12.55 23.49
C LYS A 18 -10.79 -13.35 23.52
N ALA A 19 -10.87 -14.42 22.73
CA ALA A 19 -11.99 -15.35 22.74
C ALA A 19 -11.85 -16.49 23.77
N GLY A 20 -10.92 -16.39 24.73
CA GLY A 20 -10.69 -17.41 25.77
C GLY A 20 -9.92 -18.66 25.30
N ASN A 21 -9.47 -18.70 24.05
CA ASN A 21 -8.77 -19.84 23.46
C ASN A 21 -7.25 -19.63 23.50
N PHE A 22 -6.57 -20.35 24.39
CA PHE A 22 -5.12 -20.24 24.56
C PHE A 22 -4.38 -21.29 23.72
N HIS A 23 -3.74 -20.83 22.64
CA HIS A 23 -2.92 -21.68 21.78
C HIS A 23 -1.53 -21.08 21.55
N GLY A 24 -0.52 -21.95 21.51
CA GLY A 24 0.84 -21.58 21.15
C GLY A 24 0.99 -21.24 19.67
N LYS A 25 2.00 -20.42 19.35
CA LYS A 25 2.30 -19.99 17.96
C LYS A 25 2.52 -21.17 17.01
N ALA A 26 3.16 -22.24 17.48
CA ALA A 26 3.42 -23.44 16.70
C ALA A 26 2.13 -24.16 16.26
N ARG A 27 1.16 -24.33 17.18
CA ARG A 27 -0.15 -24.94 16.88
C ARG A 27 -0.89 -24.11 15.84
N ILE A 28 -0.92 -22.79 16.01
CA ILE A 28 -1.58 -21.88 15.09
C ILE A 28 -0.91 -21.94 13.70
N SER A 29 0.42 -21.91 13.64
CA SER A 29 1.18 -22.03 12.39
C SER A 29 0.88 -23.35 11.65
N ARG A 30 0.83 -24.47 12.38
CA ARG A 30 0.48 -25.78 11.82
C ARG A 30 -0.92 -25.79 11.21
N ILE A 31 -1.92 -25.30 11.93
CA ILE A 31 -3.30 -25.21 11.45
C ILE A 31 -3.38 -24.29 10.23
N MET A 32 -2.75 -23.11 10.29
CA MET A 32 -2.69 -22.21 9.13
C MET A 32 -2.11 -22.90 7.89
N LYS A 33 -1.06 -23.71 8.05
CA LYS A 33 -0.47 -24.47 6.93
C LYS A 33 -1.42 -25.56 6.41
N GLN A 34 -2.08 -26.31 7.29
CA GLN A 34 -3.04 -27.36 6.92
C GLN A 34 -4.24 -26.78 6.15
N GLU A 35 -4.71 -25.61 6.57
CA GLU A 35 -5.83 -24.90 5.94
C GLU A 35 -5.41 -23.99 4.76
N GLY A 36 -4.12 -24.01 4.37
CA GLY A 36 -3.60 -23.16 3.29
C GLY A 36 -3.66 -21.64 3.56
N LEU A 37 -3.86 -21.23 4.81
CA LEU A 37 -3.98 -19.83 5.22
C LEU A 37 -2.60 -19.16 5.23
N LYS A 38 -2.44 -18.14 4.38
CA LYS A 38 -1.24 -17.31 4.32
C LYS A 38 -1.60 -15.83 4.49
N PRO A 39 -0.86 -15.08 5.35
CA PRO A 39 -1.10 -13.66 5.50
C PRO A 39 -0.68 -12.92 4.22
N LYS A 40 -1.55 -12.06 3.71
CA LYS A 40 -1.28 -11.11 2.65
C LYS A 40 -0.44 -9.96 3.21
N ALA A 41 0.77 -9.79 2.70
CA ALA A 41 1.60 -8.63 2.98
C ALA A 41 0.89 -7.35 2.50
N ALA A 42 1.00 -6.27 3.27
CA ALA A 42 0.57 -4.97 2.80
C ALA A 42 1.50 -4.53 1.65
N ARG A 43 0.92 -4.04 0.55
CA ARG A 43 1.70 -3.44 -0.52
C ARG A 43 2.30 -2.14 0.02
N HIS A 44 3.63 -2.00 -0.05
CA HIS A 44 4.28 -0.73 0.23
C HIS A 44 3.84 0.28 -0.84
N PHE A 45 3.21 1.38 -0.42
CA PHE A 45 2.94 2.51 -1.29
C PHE A 45 4.19 3.40 -1.32
N LYS A 46 4.73 3.65 -2.51
CA LYS A 46 5.85 4.57 -2.69
C LYS A 46 5.28 5.92 -3.12
N VAL A 47 5.44 6.92 -2.27
CA VAL A 47 5.15 8.32 -2.62
C VAL A 47 6.35 8.80 -3.45
N THR A 48 6.14 9.03 -4.75
CA THR A 48 7.20 9.51 -5.66
C THR A 48 7.35 11.02 -5.63
N THR A 49 6.36 11.74 -5.12
CA THR A 49 6.32 13.20 -5.11
C THR A 49 6.31 13.70 -3.67
N ASN A 50 7.33 14.47 -3.28
CA ASN A 50 7.26 15.22 -2.02
C ASN A 50 6.33 16.42 -2.21
N SER A 51 5.03 16.23 -2.02
CA SER A 51 4.05 17.33 -2.09
C SER A 51 4.11 18.27 -0.87
N HIS A 52 4.85 17.91 0.18
CA HIS A 52 5.07 18.75 1.36
C HIS A 52 6.42 19.47 1.23
N HIS A 53 6.46 20.48 0.37
CA HIS A 53 7.63 21.35 0.22
C HIS A 53 7.22 22.83 0.25
N ASN A 54 8.13 23.69 0.73
CA ASN A 54 7.91 25.14 0.75
C ASN A 54 8.29 25.83 -0.57
N LYS A 55 8.57 25.07 -1.62
CA LYS A 55 8.84 25.62 -2.96
C LYS A 55 7.51 26.08 -3.62
N PRO A 56 7.56 27.08 -4.53
CA PRO A 56 6.38 27.49 -5.28
C PRO A 56 5.74 26.30 -6.00
N ILE A 57 4.44 26.12 -5.80
CA ILE A 57 3.64 25.11 -6.49
C ILE A 57 2.97 25.84 -7.66
N ALA A 58 3.24 25.40 -8.88
CA ALA A 58 2.53 25.91 -10.05
C ALA A 58 1.04 25.53 -9.96
N GLU A 59 0.16 26.45 -10.35
CA GLU A 59 -1.28 26.20 -10.37
C GLU A 59 -1.61 25.02 -11.29
N ASN A 60 -2.48 24.11 -10.83
CA ASN A 60 -2.96 23.00 -11.65
C ASN A 60 -4.08 23.49 -12.58
N ILE A 61 -3.69 24.16 -13.67
CA ILE A 61 -4.60 24.75 -14.66
C ILE A 61 -5.48 23.67 -15.34
N LEU A 62 -4.97 22.42 -15.46
CA LEU A 62 -5.71 21.33 -16.09
C LEU A 62 -6.80 20.74 -15.16
N GLY A 63 -6.61 20.78 -13.85
CA GLY A 63 -7.63 20.35 -12.88
C GLY A 63 -8.14 18.90 -13.07
N ARG A 64 -7.28 17.99 -13.56
CA ARG A 64 -7.65 16.60 -13.96
C ARG A 64 -8.65 16.50 -15.13
N GLN A 65 -8.77 17.53 -15.96
CA GLN A 65 -9.56 17.49 -17.19
C GLN A 65 -8.76 16.81 -18.31
N PHE A 66 -8.92 15.50 -18.47
CA PHE A 66 -8.20 14.72 -19.50
C PHE A 66 -8.87 14.75 -20.89
N ARG A 67 -9.86 15.62 -21.09
CA ARG A 67 -10.63 15.76 -22.34
C ARG A 67 -10.63 17.23 -22.79
N PRO A 68 -9.52 17.74 -23.36
CA PRO A 68 -9.49 19.10 -23.87
C PRO A 68 -10.45 19.26 -25.06
N HIS A 69 -11.03 20.46 -25.20
CA HIS A 69 -11.98 20.76 -26.28
C HIS A 69 -11.38 20.63 -27.69
N CYS A 70 -10.05 20.78 -27.82
CA CYS A 70 -9.32 20.64 -29.07
C CYS A 70 -7.96 19.93 -28.84
N LEU A 71 -7.39 19.41 -29.92
CA LEU A 71 -6.02 18.89 -29.95
C LEU A 71 -5.00 19.98 -29.56
N ASN A 72 -3.83 19.56 -29.05
CA ASN A 72 -2.70 20.46 -28.73
C ASN A 72 -3.06 21.60 -27.76
N LYS A 73 -3.91 21.31 -26.75
CA LYS A 73 -4.28 22.25 -25.68
C LYS A 73 -3.73 21.88 -24.31
N ALA A 74 -3.35 20.63 -24.12
CA ALA A 74 -2.76 20.14 -22.88
C ALA A 74 -1.63 19.17 -23.23
N TRP A 75 -0.48 19.33 -22.57
CA TRP A 75 0.68 18.44 -22.66
C TRP A 75 1.06 17.99 -21.25
N ALA A 76 1.50 16.74 -21.13
CA ALA A 76 2.05 16.20 -19.91
C ALA A 76 3.40 15.54 -20.22
N SER A 77 4.35 15.70 -19.32
CA SER A 77 5.65 15.05 -19.39
C SER A 77 6.08 14.61 -18.00
N ASP A 78 6.89 13.56 -17.94
CA ASP A 78 7.46 13.04 -16.71
C ASP A 78 8.96 13.35 -16.67
N ILE A 79 9.48 13.68 -15.48
CA ILE A 79 10.92 13.84 -15.25
C ILE A 79 11.44 12.65 -14.46
N THR A 80 12.54 12.05 -14.93
CA THR A 80 13.23 10.98 -14.22
C THR A 80 14.58 11.49 -13.76
N TYR A 81 14.81 11.49 -12.44
CA TYR A 81 16.12 11.79 -11.88
C TYR A 81 17.04 10.57 -12.05
N SER A 82 18.12 10.72 -12.81
CA SER A 82 19.22 9.75 -12.86
C SER A 82 20.28 10.11 -11.82
N ALA A 83 20.80 9.12 -11.10
CA ALA A 83 21.96 9.32 -10.24
C ALA A 83 23.21 9.63 -11.11
N PRO A 84 24.13 10.50 -10.66
CA PRO A 84 25.41 10.68 -11.34
C PRO A 84 26.20 9.37 -11.28
N SER A 85 26.82 8.98 -12.40
CA SER A 85 27.84 7.94 -12.40
C SER A 85 29.06 8.46 -11.63
N LEU A 86 29.55 7.69 -10.65
CA LEU A 86 30.82 7.93 -9.97
C LEU A 86 32.01 7.55 -10.87
#